data_AF-G3HZC8-F1
#
_entry.id   AF-G3HZC8-F1
#
_cell.length_a   1.000
_cell.length_b   1.000
_cell.length_c   1.000
_cell.angle_alpha   90.00
_cell.angle_beta   90.00
_cell.angle_gamma   90.00
#
_symmetry.space_group_name_H-M   'P 1'
#
loop_
_entity.id
_entity.type
_entity.pdbx_description
1 polymer ?
#
loop_
_entity_poly.entity_id
_entity_poly.type
_entity_poly.pdbx_seq_one_letter_code
_entity_poly.pdbx_strand_id
1 'polypeptide(L)'
;MRARSGRTPALGRESRGTNWLLGQPGLAAQSWDQVLEREPGHLKALYRRGVAQAALGNLEKATADLKKVLAADPQNRAAQEQLGRVVTEGKKQDAGLARGLRKMFC
;
A
#
# COMPACT_ATOMS: atom_id res chain seq x y z
N MET A 1 9.12 -30.00 -6.08
CA MET A 1 9.83 -28.70 -6.13
C MET A 1 8.87 -27.57 -5.71
N ARG A 2 8.87 -27.18 -4.43
CA ARG A 2 8.26 -25.94 -3.94
C ARG A 2 9.16 -25.43 -2.81
N ALA A 3 10.13 -24.59 -3.17
CA ALA A 3 10.98 -23.91 -2.20
C ALA A 3 10.12 -22.86 -1.48
N ARG A 4 9.46 -23.30 -0.41
CA ARG A 4 8.88 -22.42 0.59
C ARG A 4 9.99 -22.13 1.60
N SER A 5 10.05 -20.89 2.08
CA SER A 5 10.82 -20.47 3.26
C SER A 5 12.30 -20.13 3.03
N GLY A 6 12.53 -19.03 2.30
CA GLY A 6 13.77 -18.25 2.39
C GLY A 6 13.55 -16.83 2.95
N ARG A 7 12.43 -16.57 3.63
CA ARG A 7 12.11 -15.23 4.17
C ARG A 7 12.66 -15.07 5.59
N THR A 8 13.98 -14.95 5.69
CA THR A 8 14.58 -14.06 6.70
C THR A 8 14.98 -12.79 5.99
N PRO A 9 14.67 -11.62 6.56
CA PRO A 9 15.69 -11.06 7.43
C PRO A 9 15.11 -10.44 8.71
N ALA A 10 15.75 -10.78 9.84
CA ALA A 10 15.80 -9.95 11.03
C ALA A 10 16.69 -8.72 10.77
N LEU A 11 16.35 -7.88 9.78
CA LEU A 11 17.07 -6.63 9.50
C LEU A 11 16.32 -5.47 10.14
N GLY A 12 16.89 -5.00 11.25
CA GLY A 12 16.96 -3.59 11.60
C GLY A 12 15.63 -2.90 11.85
N ARG A 13 15.35 -2.60 13.12
CA ARG A 13 14.30 -1.66 13.54
C ARG A 13 14.38 -0.30 12.83
N GLU A 14 15.51 0.00 12.19
CA GLU A 14 15.87 1.25 11.50
C GLU A 14 15.51 1.28 10.00
N SER A 15 15.30 0.11 9.35
CA SER A 15 15.03 0.04 7.90
C SER A 15 13.59 0.45 7.51
N ARG A 16 12.69 0.53 8.49
CA ARG A 16 11.25 0.79 8.29
C ARG A 16 10.97 2.15 7.63
N GLY A 17 11.80 3.15 7.91
CA GLY A 17 11.71 4.48 7.29
C GLY A 17 12.58 4.65 6.04
N THR A 18 13.74 4.00 6.00
CA THR A 18 14.75 4.24 4.96
C THR A 18 14.39 3.62 3.61
N ASN A 19 13.65 2.50 3.56
CA ASN A 19 13.24 1.90 2.29
C ASN A 19 12.26 2.79 1.48
N TRP A 20 11.48 3.63 2.16
CA TRP A 20 10.66 4.65 1.49
C TRP A 20 11.52 5.74 0.83
N LEU A 21 12.59 6.16 1.51
CA LEU A 21 13.57 7.14 1.02
C LEU A 21 14.44 6.58 -0.12
N LEU A 22 14.68 5.27 -0.12
CA LEU A 22 15.47 4.57 -1.15
C LEU A 22 14.68 4.28 -2.43
N GLY A 23 13.44 4.76 -2.55
CA GLY A 23 12.62 4.60 -3.75
C GLY A 23 12.09 3.18 -3.97
N GLN A 24 12.05 2.35 -2.92
CA GLN A 24 11.61 0.95 -3.00
C GLN A 24 10.29 0.74 -2.23
N PRO A 25 9.14 1.17 -2.80
CA PRO A 25 7.84 1.05 -2.14
C PRO A 25 7.43 -0.42 -1.92
N GLY A 26 7.92 -1.35 -2.76
CA GLY A 26 7.67 -2.79 -2.65
C GLY A 26 8.21 -3.41 -1.37
N LEU A 27 9.46 -3.11 -1.02
CA LEU A 27 10.08 -3.59 0.22
C LEU A 27 9.46 -2.89 1.44
N ALA A 28 9.16 -1.59 1.33
CA ALA A 28 8.50 -0.86 2.40
C ALA A 28 7.14 -1.50 2.77
N ALA A 29 6.31 -1.83 1.78
CA ALA A 29 5.02 -2.49 2.01
C ALA A 29 5.16 -3.83 2.74
N GLN A 30 6.16 -4.65 2.39
CA GLN A 30 6.44 -5.92 3.09
C GLN A 30 6.92 -5.71 4.53
N SER A 31 7.77 -4.71 4.77
CA SER A 31 8.20 -4.37 6.13
C SER A 31 7.04 -3.96 7.02
N TRP A 32 6.04 -3.24 6.48
CA TRP A 32 4.84 -2.88 7.23
C TRP A 32 3.89 -4.05 7.45
N ASP A 33 3.86 -5.03 6.55
CA ASP A 33 3.05 -6.24 6.70
C ASP A 33 3.46 -7.04 7.93
N GLN A 34 4.76 -7.25 8.14
CA GLN A 34 5.29 -7.93 9.33
C GLN A 34 5.00 -7.18 10.63
N VAL A 35 4.90 -5.85 10.58
CA VAL A 35 4.51 -5.05 11.75
C VAL A 35 3.03 -5.27 12.06
N LEU A 36 2.19 -5.33 11.03
CA LEU A 36 0.76 -5.58 11.19
C LEU A 36 0.44 -7.03 11.61
N GLU A 37 1.30 -7.99 11.29
CA GLU A 37 1.21 -9.35 11.82
C GLU A 37 1.41 -9.38 13.35
N ARG A 38 2.23 -8.48 13.89
CA ARG A 38 2.47 -8.36 15.34
C ARG A 38 1.46 -7.45 16.02
N GLU A 39 1.11 -6.35 15.36
CA GLU A 39 0.22 -5.30 15.86
C GLU A 39 -0.80 -4.92 14.78
N PRO A 40 -1.89 -5.70 14.63
CA PRO A 40 -2.88 -5.48 13.57
C PRO A 40 -3.64 -4.15 13.70
N GLY A 41 -3.60 -3.53 14.88
CA GLY A 41 -4.20 -2.22 15.17
C GLY A 41 -3.27 -1.02 14.96
N HIS A 42 -2.04 -1.21 14.47
CA HIS A 42 -1.08 -0.10 14.37
C HIS A 42 -1.40 0.86 13.20
N LEU A 43 -2.17 1.91 13.48
CA LEU A 43 -2.70 2.88 12.50
C LEU A 43 -1.63 3.49 11.60
N LYS A 44 -0.48 3.86 12.16
CA LYS A 44 0.62 4.47 11.41
C LYS A 44 1.29 3.49 10.45
N ALA A 45 1.19 2.18 10.71
CA ALA A 45 1.71 1.12 9.84
C ALA A 45 0.72 0.86 8.70
N LEU A 46 -0.58 0.80 9.00
CA LEU A 46 -1.63 0.74 7.98
C LEU A 46 -1.55 1.92 7.01
N TYR A 47 -1.37 3.14 7.53
CA TYR A 47 -1.20 4.33 6.70
C TYR A 47 0.02 4.22 5.79
N ARG A 48 1.20 3.87 6.34
CA ARG A 48 2.43 3.75 5.54
C ARG A 48 2.39 2.60 4.54
N ARG A 49 1.74 1.47 4.87
CA ARG A 49 1.49 0.38 3.93
C ARG A 49 0.57 0.84 2.82
N GLY A 50 -0.53 1.53 3.13
CA GLY A 50 -1.47 2.05 2.15
C GLY A 50 -0.81 3.02 1.16
N VAL A 51 0.01 3.95 1.66
CA VAL A 51 0.79 4.87 0.82
C VAL A 51 1.80 4.11 -0.06
N ALA A 52 2.46 3.09 0.46
CA ALA A 52 3.36 2.24 -0.32
C ALA A 52 2.63 1.43 -1.40
N GLN A 53 1.46 0.87 -1.09
CA GLN A 53 0.62 0.17 -2.05
C GLN A 53 0.10 1.12 -3.14
N ALA A 54 -0.21 2.37 -2.79
CA ALA A 54 -0.60 3.39 -3.75
C ALA A 54 0.52 3.68 -4.76
N ALA A 55 1.76 3.84 -4.27
CA ALA A 55 2.93 4.04 -5.12
C ALA A 55 3.25 2.82 -6.01
N LEU A 56 2.84 1.62 -5.61
CA LEU A 56 2.95 0.39 -6.40
C LEU A 56 1.82 0.22 -7.42
N GLY A 57 0.82 1.10 -7.45
CA GLY A 57 -0.36 0.96 -8.30
C GLY A 57 -1.42 -0.01 -7.75
N ASN A 58 -1.24 -0.55 -6.54
CA ASN A 58 -2.20 -1.43 -5.88
C ASN A 58 -3.26 -0.58 -5.13
N LEU A 59 -4.03 0.19 -5.89
CA LEU A 59 -4.93 1.21 -5.35
C LEU A 59 -6.09 0.61 -4.53
N GLU A 60 -6.55 -0.60 -4.85
CA GLU A 60 -7.57 -1.31 -4.07
C GLU A 60 -7.10 -1.62 -2.65
N LYS A 61 -5.88 -2.17 -2.52
CA LYS A 61 -5.27 -2.48 -1.22
C LYS A 61 -4.98 -1.21 -0.42
N ALA A 62 -4.47 -0.18 -1.10
CA ALA A 62 -4.23 1.13 -0.48
C ALA A 62 -5.52 1.74 0.08
N THR A 63 -6.61 1.68 -0.67
CA THR A 63 -7.93 2.18 -0.26
C THR A 63 -8.44 1.45 0.98
N ALA A 64 -8.33 0.12 1.01
CA ALA A 64 -8.75 -0.69 2.15
C ALA A 64 -7.97 -0.34 3.43
N ASP A 65 -6.66 -0.16 3.32
CA ASP A 65 -5.79 0.20 4.44
C ASP A 65 -6.08 1.59 4.98
N LEU A 66 -6.23 2.58 4.10
CA LEU A 66 -6.55 3.96 4.48
C LEU A 66 -7.94 4.07 5.10
N LYS A 67 -8.93 3.29 4.62
CA LYS A 67 -10.26 3.21 5.25
C LYS A 67 -10.21 2.67 6.67
N LYS A 68 -9.37 1.66 6.94
CA LYS A 68 -9.18 1.16 8.32
C LYS A 68 -8.57 2.22 9.23
N VAL A 69 -7.61 3.01 8.73
CA VAL A 69 -7.04 4.13 9.49
C VAL A 69 -8.13 5.15 9.83
N LEU A 70 -8.96 5.52 8.85
CA LEU A 70 -10.06 6.47 9.08
C LEU A 70 -11.20 5.93 9.94
N ALA A 71 -11.41 4.61 9.95
CA ALA A 71 -12.38 3.99 10.84
C ALA A 71 -11.96 4.09 12.32
N ALA A 72 -10.64 4.04 12.59
CA ALA A 72 -10.10 4.18 13.93
C ALA A 72 -9.82 5.64 14.31
N ASP A 73 -9.36 6.46 13.36
CA ASP A 73 -9.06 7.88 13.53
C ASP A 73 -9.70 8.70 12.40
N PRO A 74 -11.02 9.00 12.49
CA PRO A 74 -11.75 9.71 11.44
C PRO A 74 -11.30 11.17 11.28
N GLN A 75 -10.61 11.74 12.28
CA GLN A 75 -10.03 13.08 12.21
C GLN A 75 -8.67 13.13 11.51
N ASN A 76 -8.16 11.99 11.03
CA ASN A 76 -6.86 11.93 10.36
C ASN A 76 -6.90 12.58 8.97
N ARG A 77 -6.63 13.89 8.92
CA ARG A 77 -6.60 14.65 7.67
C ARG A 77 -5.62 14.06 6.64
N ALA A 78 -4.46 13.58 7.10
CA ALA A 78 -3.48 12.97 6.21
C ALA A 78 -4.02 11.70 5.53
N ALA A 79 -4.73 10.85 6.27
CA ALA A 79 -5.36 9.65 5.69
C ALA A 79 -6.50 10.00 4.72
N GLN A 80 -7.29 11.04 5.00
CA GLN A 80 -8.34 11.52 4.09
C GLN A 80 -7.74 12.02 2.77
N GLU A 81 -6.67 12.83 2.85
CA GLU A 81 -5.98 13.36 1.67
C GLU A 81 -5.37 12.24 0.82
N GLN A 82 -4.73 11.25 1.45
CA GLN A 82 -4.19 10.09 0.74
C GLN A 82 -5.29 9.25 0.10
N LEU A 83 -6.40 9.02 0.80
CA LEU A 83 -7.54 8.26 0.25
C LEU A 83 -8.11 8.97 -0.98
N GLY A 84 -8.27 10.29 -0.94
CA GLY A 84 -8.70 11.09 -2.08
C GLY A 84 -7.77 10.90 -3.29
N ARG A 85 -6.45 10.99 -3.08
CA ARG A 85 -5.45 10.76 -4.15
C ARG A 85 -5.57 9.36 -4.74
N VAL A 86 -5.61 8.33 -3.90
CA VAL A 86 -5.72 6.92 -4.32
C VAL A 86 -6.99 6.69 -5.15
N VAL A 87 -8.14 7.22 -4.72
CA VAL A 87 -9.41 7.09 -5.44
C VAL A 87 -9.36 7.79 -6.80
N THR A 88 -8.75 8.99 -6.87
CA THR A 88 -8.60 9.69 -8.15
C THR A 88 -7.68 8.93 -9.11
N GLU A 89 -6.62 8.33 -8.61
CA GLU A 89 -5.70 7.54 -9.43
C GLU A 89 -6.36 6.24 -9.92
N GLY A 90 -7.22 5.64 -9.09
CA GLY A 90 -7.94 4.40 -9.43
C GLY A 90 -8.89 4.63 -10.59
N LYS A 91 -9.64 5.72 -10.56
CA LYS A 91 -10.52 6.12 -11.66
C LYS A 91 -9.77 6.33 -12.98
N LYS A 92 -8.54 6.86 -12.93
CA LYS A 92 -7.71 7.05 -14.14
C LYS A 92 -7.22 5.71 -14.70
N GLN A 93 -6.79 4.79 -13.83
CA GLN A 93 -6.33 3.47 -14.25
C GLN A 93 -7.47 2.63 -14.87
N ASP A 94 -8.65 2.67 -14.27
CA ASP A 94 -9.86 2.00 -14.79
C ASP A 94 -10.26 2.54 -16.18
N ALA A 95 -10.22 3.86 -16.35
CA ALA A 95 -10.48 4.51 -17.63
C ALA A 95 -9.44 4.13 -18.70
N GLY A 96 -8.19 3.89 -18.32
CA GLY A 96 -7.13 3.41 -19.21
C GLY A 96 -7.34 1.97 -19.67
N LEU A 97 -7.73 1.07 -18.76
CA LEU A 97 -8.02 -0.34 -19.03
C LEU A 97 -9.23 -0.51 -19.97
N ALA A 98 -10.31 0.23 -19.72
CA ALA A 98 -11.49 0.23 -20.59
C ALA A 98 -11.17 0.66 -22.03
N ARG A 99 -10.18 1.55 -22.20
CA ARG A 99 -9.73 2.03 -23.52
C ARG A 99 -8.83 1.00 -24.24
N GLY A 100 -8.06 0.22 -23.48
CA GLY A 100 -7.18 -0.85 -24.01
C GLY A 100 -7.95 -2.07 -24.52
N LEU A 101 -9.01 -2.48 -23.82
CA LEU A 101 -9.82 -3.64 -24.20
C LEU A 101 -10.54 -3.44 -25.55
N ARG A 102 -10.89 -2.19 -25.90
CA ARG A 102 -11.59 -1.86 -27.15
C ARG A 102 -10.72 -2.01 -28.42
N LYS A 103 -9.39 -1.92 -28.29
CA LYS A 103 -8.45 -2.08 -29.42
C LYS A 103 -8.04 -3.54 -29.69
N MET A 104 -8.38 -4.46 -28.79
CA MET A 104 -7.98 -5.86 -28.89
C MET A 104 -9.05 -6.73 -29.58
N PHE A 105 -10.24 -6.17 -29.81
CA PHE A 105 -11.39 -6.84 -30.43
C PHE A 105 -11.83 -6.19 -31.75
N CYS A 106 -10.98 -5.34 -32.34
CA CYS A 106 -11.06 -4.86 -33.72
C CYS A 106 -9.77 -5.26 -34.43
#